data_AF-A0A182PQQ8-F1
#
_entry.id   AF-A0A182PQQ8-F1
#
_cell.length_a   1.000
_cell.length_b   1.000
_cell.length_c   1.000
_cell.angle_alpha   90.00
_cell.angle_beta   90.00
_cell.angle_gamma   90.00
#
_symmetry.space_group_name_H-M   'P 1'
#
loop_
_entity.id
_entity.type
_entity.pdbx_description
1 polymer ?
#
loop_
_entity_poly.entity_id
_entity_poly.type
_entity_poly.pdbx_seq_one_letter_code
_entity_poly.pdbx_strand_id
1 'polypeptide(L)'
;MVTKKSVDIEKEKLAKNMHSGGIGAGASGLPTKSSSAGGTNTTSTSSAVVSFSPSTMANSSSHMVQQILPHGQDAPNILVYKKMEAIVERMQTEGSGVSVRTVKAFMSKVPSVFTGADLIQWIMGNLTVDDISEALHLAHLLASHGYLFPIDDHQLTVRNDGTFYRFQTPYFWPSNFWEPENTDYAIYLCKRTMQNKTRLELADYEAENLAKLQKMFSRKWEFIFMQAEAQSKVDKKRDKLERKVLDSQERAFWDVHRPMPGCVNTTEMDIKKAYRKGASSLGSGSAGTAAHSNPAETMAKTIALLKQKLDRRTIKVSKVAESYISYYEQYSEFDYFLSPPDHPNPWHTDNTEFWDAEKLGKDIPMKRVKRWGFSLRELLNDPIGREQFTKFLDKEFSGENLKFWEAIQDMKALPQSQIKEAAQAIWNEYLAPDAACPVNIDSKSLELAREVVKEGAAQPSRWCFDVAADHVFYLMKSDSYSRFLRSDLYKDCLNGSKKKVKSIPNLFGVKLNY
;
A
#
# COMPACT_ATOMS: atom_id res chain seq x y z
N MET A 1 14.39 16.42 36.46
CA MET A 1 15.59 17.28 36.35
C MET A 1 16.84 16.44 36.07
N VAL A 2 16.92 15.84 34.88
CA VAL A 2 18.17 15.38 34.23
C VAL A 2 17.94 15.69 32.76
N THR A 3 18.45 16.84 32.33
CA THR A 3 18.14 17.43 31.03
C THR A 3 18.91 16.75 29.90
N LYS A 4 18.35 16.83 28.68
CA LYS A 4 18.88 16.52 27.33
C LYS A 4 20.40 16.29 27.18
N LYS A 5 21.24 17.01 27.92
CA LYS A 5 22.70 16.80 27.97
C LYS A 5 23.14 15.40 28.43
N SER A 6 22.37 14.69 29.26
CA SER A 6 22.77 13.31 29.66
C SER A 6 22.60 12.29 28.52
N VAL A 7 21.63 12.52 27.63
CA VAL A 7 21.36 11.64 26.49
C VAL A 7 22.46 11.75 25.42
N ASP A 8 23.01 12.94 25.20
CA ASP A 8 24.09 13.13 24.22
C ASP A 8 25.45 12.64 24.74
N ILE A 9 25.68 12.66 26.07
CA ILE A 9 26.88 12.08 26.70
C ILE A 9 26.82 10.54 26.73
N GLU A 10 25.62 9.95 26.80
CA GLU A 10 25.43 8.49 26.68
C GLU A 10 25.64 7.97 25.26
N LYS A 11 25.17 8.71 24.23
CA LYS A 11 25.40 8.38 22.81
C LYS A 11 26.90 8.23 22.49
N GLU A 12 27.75 9.11 23.04
CA GLU A 12 29.18 9.11 22.74
C GLU A 12 29.96 8.04 23.53
N LYS A 13 29.51 7.67 24.74
CA LYS A 13 30.16 6.65 25.58
C LYS A 13 29.85 5.22 25.14
N LEU A 14 28.66 4.95 24.60
CA LEU A 14 28.32 3.63 24.05
C LEU A 14 29.04 3.37 22.71
N ALA A 15 29.11 4.38 21.84
CA ALA A 15 29.77 4.28 20.53
C ALA A 15 31.27 3.95 20.64
N LYS A 16 31.98 4.54 21.61
CA LYS A 16 33.43 4.29 21.83
C LYS A 16 33.74 2.89 22.37
N ASN A 17 32.80 2.25 23.07
CA ASN A 17 33.01 0.89 23.60
C ASN A 17 32.74 -0.22 22.57
N MET A 18 32.00 0.07 21.49
CA MET A 18 31.75 -0.92 20.42
C MET A 18 32.70 -0.76 19.21
N HIS A 19 33.21 0.44 18.93
CA HIS A 19 34.08 0.69 17.76
C HIS A 19 35.59 0.51 18.01
N SER A 20 36.03 0.28 19.25
CA SER A 20 37.47 0.19 19.59
C SER A 20 38.10 -1.22 19.44
N GLY A 21 37.41 -2.16 18.78
CA GLY A 21 37.89 -3.55 18.58
C GLY A 21 38.34 -3.91 17.15
N GLY A 22 38.55 -2.94 16.25
CA GLY A 22 38.95 -3.21 14.87
C GLY A 22 40.44 -3.54 14.73
N ILE A 23 40.75 -4.78 14.33
CA ILE A 23 42.11 -5.24 14.00
C ILE A 23 42.57 -4.56 12.70
N GLY A 24 43.52 -3.63 12.80
CA GLY A 24 44.21 -3.01 11.68
C GLY A 24 45.54 -3.71 11.38
N ALA A 25 45.63 -4.38 10.23
CA ALA A 25 46.89 -4.88 9.68
C ALA A 25 47.77 -3.71 9.20
N GLY A 26 49.07 -3.78 9.53
CA GLY A 26 50.03 -2.71 9.28
C GLY A 26 50.47 -2.57 7.82
N ALA A 27 50.80 -1.34 7.43
CA ALA A 27 51.72 -1.06 6.34
C ALA A 27 52.47 0.25 6.65
N SER A 28 53.79 0.15 6.61
CA SER A 28 54.81 1.17 6.87
C SER A 28 55.01 2.14 5.71
N GLY A 29 55.28 3.43 6.00
CA GLY A 29 55.79 4.40 5.03
C GLY A 29 56.06 5.79 5.63
N LEU A 30 57.33 6.17 5.71
CA LEU A 30 57.86 7.47 6.20
C LEU A 30 57.74 8.61 5.14
N PRO A 31 58.02 9.88 5.51
CA PRO A 31 57.40 11.09 4.95
C PRO A 31 58.29 11.92 4.02
N THR A 32 57.70 12.86 3.27
CA THR A 32 58.43 13.98 2.63
C THR A 32 57.65 15.29 2.64
N LYS A 33 58.34 16.36 3.04
CA LYS A 33 57.99 17.80 3.01
C LYS A 33 58.23 18.41 1.62
N SER A 34 57.48 19.45 1.26
CA SER A 34 57.88 20.69 0.51
C SER A 34 56.61 21.40 -0.02
N SER A 35 56.17 22.57 0.47
CA SER A 35 56.66 23.96 0.34
C SER A 35 56.24 24.71 -0.94
N SER A 36 55.67 25.92 -0.71
CA SER A 36 55.66 27.12 -1.59
C SER A 36 54.65 27.11 -2.76
N ALA A 37 54.05 28.21 -3.25
CA ALA A 37 54.19 29.65 -3.04
C ALA A 37 52.99 30.40 -3.70
N GLY A 38 52.78 31.65 -3.26
CA GLY A 38 52.25 32.77 -4.09
C GLY A 38 50.72 32.84 -4.25
N GLY A 39 50.02 33.96 -4.10
CA GLY A 39 50.40 35.37 -3.99
C GLY A 39 49.23 36.23 -4.45
N THR A 40 48.79 37.15 -3.57
CA THR A 40 48.34 38.53 -3.86
C THR A 40 47.30 38.79 -4.96
N ASN A 41 46.13 39.34 -4.61
CA ASN A 41 45.94 40.80 -4.66
C ASN A 41 44.60 41.27 -4.06
N THR A 42 44.70 42.40 -3.36
CA THR A 42 43.68 43.16 -2.64
C THR A 42 43.44 44.51 -3.31
N THR A 43 42.19 44.98 -3.35
CA THR A 43 41.75 46.40 -3.32
C THR A 43 40.20 46.40 -3.32
N SER A 44 39.46 46.64 -2.23
CA SER A 44 39.24 47.84 -1.40
C SER A 44 38.62 49.04 -2.13
N THR A 45 37.34 49.34 -1.82
CA THR A 45 36.80 50.71 -1.64
C THR A 45 35.40 50.69 -0.98
N SER A 46 35.39 51.12 0.29
CA SER A 46 34.48 52.06 0.99
C SER A 46 33.54 52.91 0.11
N SER A 47 32.38 53.44 0.51
CA SER A 47 31.56 53.52 1.73
C SER A 47 30.25 54.25 1.34
N ALA A 48 29.12 54.01 2.01
CA ALA A 48 28.14 55.04 2.41
C ALA A 48 26.91 54.40 3.09
N VAL A 49 26.60 54.89 4.29
CA VAL A 49 25.43 54.55 5.09
C VAL A 49 24.40 55.66 4.90
N VAL A 50 23.15 55.32 4.56
CA VAL A 50 21.99 56.21 4.77
C VAL A 50 20.81 55.35 5.24
N SER A 51 20.29 55.68 6.42
CA SER A 51 19.17 55.06 7.11
C SER A 51 17.82 55.57 6.61
N PHE A 52 16.87 54.68 6.32
CA PHE A 52 15.42 54.93 6.42
C PHE A 52 14.69 53.58 6.62
N SER A 53 13.89 53.47 7.70
CA SER A 53 12.79 52.50 7.81
C SER A 53 11.52 53.22 7.34
N PRO A 54 10.55 52.59 6.62
CA PRO A 54 9.65 51.61 7.26
C PRO A 54 9.01 50.53 6.34
N SER A 55 8.53 49.46 6.98
CA SER A 55 7.34 48.66 6.64
C SER A 55 7.23 47.87 5.31
N THR A 56 7.29 46.53 5.48
CA THR A 56 6.34 45.53 4.95
C THR A 56 6.10 45.46 3.43
N MET A 57 6.80 44.55 2.74
CA MET A 57 6.23 43.39 2.02
C MET A 57 7.26 42.75 1.05
N ALA A 58 7.29 41.41 1.07
CA ALA A 58 7.73 40.49 -0.01
C ALA A 58 9.17 40.58 -0.56
N ASN A 59 10.02 39.63 -0.14
CA ASN A 59 10.70 38.71 -1.08
C ASN A 59 11.45 37.61 -0.32
N SER A 60 10.97 36.37 -0.38
CA SER A 60 11.72 35.19 0.07
C SER A 60 12.25 34.46 -1.15
N SER A 61 13.43 34.89 -1.62
CA SER A 61 14.23 34.15 -2.59
C SER A 61 14.97 33.05 -1.84
N SER A 62 14.38 31.85 -1.74
CA SER A 62 15.06 30.68 -1.22
C SER A 62 16.03 30.14 -2.28
N HIS A 63 17.32 30.40 -2.08
CA HIS A 63 18.38 29.59 -2.69
C HIS A 63 18.20 28.14 -2.24
N MET A 64 17.75 27.27 -3.14
CA MET A 64 17.77 25.84 -2.93
C MET A 64 19.22 25.34 -3.03
N VAL A 65 19.91 25.34 -1.89
CA VAL A 65 20.99 24.40 -1.67
C VAL A 65 20.33 23.02 -1.62
N GLN A 66 20.49 22.26 -2.69
CA GLN A 66 20.06 20.87 -2.76
C GLN A 66 20.92 20.08 -1.78
N GLN A 67 20.47 20.00 -0.52
CA GLN A 67 21.06 19.13 0.47
C GLN A 67 20.97 17.69 -0.05
N ILE A 68 22.12 17.10 -0.34
CA ILE A 68 22.26 15.68 -0.61
C ILE A 68 21.88 14.97 0.69
N LEU A 69 20.63 14.48 0.77
CA LEU A 69 20.15 13.67 1.88
C LEU A 69 20.87 12.29 1.85
N PRO A 70 21.23 11.70 3.00
CA PRO A 70 21.90 10.40 3.04
C PRO A 70 21.04 9.32 2.36
N HIS A 71 21.68 8.36 1.70
CA HIS A 71 21.03 7.21 1.07
C HIS A 71 20.13 6.47 2.07
N GLY A 72 18.84 6.29 1.74
CA GLY A 72 17.90 5.46 2.51
C GLY A 72 16.64 6.15 3.05
N GLN A 73 16.47 7.47 2.86
CA GLN A 73 15.27 8.16 3.36
C GLN A 73 13.96 7.86 2.60
N ASP A 74 14.05 7.28 1.41
CA ASP A 74 12.89 6.92 0.58
C ASP A 74 12.43 5.45 0.75
N ALA A 75 13.04 4.71 1.68
CA ALA A 75 12.63 3.34 1.95
C ALA A 75 11.24 3.33 2.62
N PRO A 76 10.22 2.63 2.06
CA PRO A 76 8.85 2.71 2.56
C PRO A 76 8.68 2.31 4.05
N ASN A 77 9.56 1.45 4.56
CA ASN A 77 9.59 1.03 5.97
C ASN A 77 10.03 2.16 6.91
N ILE A 78 10.90 3.07 6.47
CA ILE A 78 11.41 4.17 7.31
C ILE A 78 10.33 5.18 7.63
N LEU A 79 9.41 5.42 6.68
CA LEU A 79 8.27 6.30 6.92
C LEU A 79 7.37 5.77 8.04
N VAL A 80 7.24 4.44 8.16
CA VAL A 80 6.47 3.82 9.24
C VAL A 80 7.19 3.97 10.58
N TYR A 81 8.50 3.69 10.63
CA TYR A 81 9.30 3.87 11.86
C TYR A 81 9.24 5.31 12.37
N LYS A 82 9.39 6.31 11.50
CA LYS A 82 9.27 7.72 11.88
C LYS A 82 7.90 8.06 12.49
N LYS A 83 6.82 7.46 12.00
CA LYS A 83 5.47 7.66 12.57
C LYS A 83 5.33 7.00 13.93
N MET A 84 5.86 5.78 14.10
CA MET A 84 5.86 5.06 15.37
C MET A 84 6.69 5.81 16.42
N GLU A 85 7.83 6.34 16.03
CA GLU A 85 8.72 7.15 16.88
C GLU A 85 8.05 8.43 17.34
N ALA A 86 7.38 9.15 16.44
CA ALA A 86 6.62 10.34 16.81
C ALA A 86 5.53 10.04 17.86
N ILE A 87 4.88 8.88 17.79
CA ILE A 87 3.92 8.43 18.81
C ILE A 87 4.64 8.14 20.13
N VAL A 88 5.75 7.41 20.09
CA VAL A 88 6.55 7.03 21.27
C VAL A 88 7.18 8.24 21.97
N GLU A 89 7.56 9.27 21.23
CA GLU A 89 8.02 10.55 21.77
C GLU A 89 6.89 11.30 22.48
N ARG A 90 5.69 11.33 21.90
CA ARG A 90 4.49 11.87 22.58
C ARG A 90 4.17 11.10 23.85
N MET A 91 4.28 9.77 23.83
CA MET A 91 4.07 8.92 25.02
C MET A 91 5.07 9.22 26.15
N GLN A 92 6.23 9.77 25.84
CA GLN A 92 7.27 10.10 26.83
C GLN A 92 7.28 11.58 27.23
N THR A 93 6.33 12.38 26.75
CA THR A 93 6.27 13.82 27.05
C THR A 93 5.94 14.05 28.54
N GLU A 94 6.65 14.98 29.18
CA GLU A 94 6.40 15.31 30.58
C GLU A 94 4.98 15.89 30.77
N GLY A 95 4.21 15.33 31.70
CA GLY A 95 2.87 15.79 32.06
C GLY A 95 1.73 15.23 31.20
N SER A 96 1.94 15.05 29.89
CA SER A 96 0.93 14.51 28.97
C SER A 96 1.18 13.08 28.52
N GLY A 97 2.36 12.51 28.78
CA GLY A 97 2.75 11.15 28.41
C GLY A 97 2.20 10.05 29.32
N VAL A 98 2.60 8.81 29.06
CA VAL A 98 2.29 7.64 29.87
C VAL A 98 3.00 7.75 31.23
N SER A 99 2.30 7.41 32.31
CA SER A 99 2.83 7.54 33.68
C SER A 99 3.91 6.51 34.00
N VAL A 100 5.18 6.88 33.77
CA VAL A 100 6.35 6.06 34.11
C VAL A 100 6.73 6.25 35.58
N ARG A 101 6.81 5.15 36.33
CA ARG A 101 7.06 5.14 37.77
C ARG A 101 8.07 4.08 38.20
N THR A 102 8.66 4.26 39.39
CA THR A 102 9.43 3.21 40.07
C THR A 102 8.51 2.49 41.03
N VAL A 103 8.27 1.21 40.79
CA VAL A 103 7.39 0.37 41.63
C VAL A 103 8.24 -0.32 42.71
N LYS A 104 7.80 -0.20 43.97
CA LYS A 104 8.37 -0.94 45.10
C LYS A 104 7.52 -2.20 45.32
N ALA A 105 8.14 -3.36 45.18
CA ALA A 105 7.53 -4.65 45.51
C ALA A 105 8.26 -5.26 46.72
N PHE A 106 7.69 -6.31 47.32
CA PHE A 106 8.33 -7.02 48.42
C PHE A 106 9.71 -7.52 47.97
N MET A 107 10.77 -7.09 48.66
CA MET A 107 12.19 -7.40 48.36
C MET A 107 12.76 -6.87 47.02
N SER A 108 12.02 -6.09 46.23
CA SER A 108 12.54 -5.57 44.94
C SER A 108 12.04 -4.16 44.57
N LYS A 109 12.87 -3.41 43.84
CA LYS A 109 12.52 -2.13 43.22
C LYS A 109 12.64 -2.29 41.72
N VAL A 110 11.58 -1.95 41.00
CA VAL A 110 11.51 -1.98 39.53
C VAL A 110 11.44 -0.53 39.04
N PRO A 111 12.56 0.06 38.58
CA PRO A 111 12.59 1.47 38.16
C PRO A 111 11.89 1.65 36.82
N SER A 112 11.49 2.87 36.47
CA SER A 112 11.10 3.27 35.10
C SER A 112 10.17 2.31 34.34
N VAL A 113 9.01 1.96 34.91
CA VAL A 113 7.99 1.11 34.26
C VAL A 113 6.63 1.80 34.21
N PHE A 114 5.79 1.37 33.28
CA PHE A 114 4.37 1.72 33.17
C PHE A 114 3.55 0.44 32.98
N THR A 115 2.24 0.50 33.20
CA THR A 115 1.37 -0.68 32.99
C THR A 115 0.78 -0.70 31.59
N GLY A 116 0.41 -1.89 31.12
CA GLY A 116 -0.30 -2.03 29.86
C GLY A 116 -1.63 -1.28 29.84
N ALA A 117 -2.39 -1.33 30.95
CA ALA A 117 -3.62 -0.54 31.11
C ALA A 117 -3.39 0.97 30.95
N ASP A 118 -2.35 1.52 31.59
CA ASP A 118 -2.00 2.95 31.47
C ASP A 118 -1.63 3.31 30.02
N LEU A 119 -0.93 2.42 29.30
CA LEU A 119 -0.58 2.60 27.90
C LEU A 119 -1.82 2.62 26.99
N ILE A 120 -2.73 1.67 27.15
CA ILE A 120 -3.95 1.59 26.32
C ILE A 120 -4.86 2.79 26.58
N GLN A 121 -5.04 3.17 27.85
CA GLN A 121 -5.81 4.37 28.20
C GLN A 121 -5.20 5.64 27.58
N TRP A 122 -3.87 5.75 27.58
CA TRP A 122 -3.19 6.88 26.93
C TRP A 122 -3.45 6.90 25.42
N ILE A 123 -3.36 5.75 24.73
CA ILE A 123 -3.59 5.64 23.29
C ILE A 123 -5.00 6.09 22.92
N MET A 124 -6.03 5.56 23.60
CA MET A 124 -7.42 5.92 23.34
C MET A 124 -7.66 7.42 23.54
N GLY A 125 -7.08 8.01 24.59
CA GLY A 125 -7.25 9.44 24.89
C GLY A 125 -6.49 10.40 23.95
N ASN A 126 -5.43 9.94 23.27
CA ASN A 126 -4.52 10.83 22.52
C ASN A 126 -4.47 10.62 21.01
N LEU A 127 -4.96 9.48 20.51
CA LEU A 127 -4.88 9.08 19.10
C LEU A 127 -6.24 8.91 18.41
N THR A 128 -7.34 9.40 19.03
CA THR A 128 -8.72 9.28 18.50
C THR A 128 -9.04 7.85 18.07
N VAL A 129 -8.83 6.90 18.98
CA VAL A 129 -9.12 5.47 18.79
C VAL A 129 -10.28 5.10 19.70
N ASP A 130 -11.40 4.72 19.10
CA ASP A 130 -12.65 4.45 19.82
C ASP A 130 -12.78 2.98 20.29
N ASP A 131 -12.07 2.04 19.64
CA ASP A 131 -12.06 0.62 20.01
C ASP A 131 -10.79 0.24 20.80
N ILE A 132 -10.99 -0.38 21.96
CA ILE A 132 -9.91 -0.91 22.81
C ILE A 132 -9.07 -1.92 22.02
N SER A 133 -9.69 -2.72 21.14
CA SER A 133 -9.00 -3.76 20.37
C SER A 133 -8.02 -3.15 19.36
N GLU A 134 -8.41 -2.05 18.71
CA GLU A 134 -7.53 -1.28 17.82
C GLU A 134 -6.37 -0.64 18.60
N ALA A 135 -6.66 -0.01 19.75
CA ALA A 135 -5.63 0.59 20.60
C ALA A 135 -4.62 -0.45 21.09
N LEU A 136 -5.11 -1.62 21.50
CA LEU A 136 -4.31 -2.76 21.91
C LEU A 136 -3.48 -3.30 20.74
N HIS A 137 -4.05 -3.42 19.54
CA HIS A 137 -3.31 -3.85 18.36
C HIS A 137 -2.18 -2.89 17.99
N LEU A 138 -2.42 -1.58 18.03
CA LEU A 138 -1.37 -0.58 17.82
C LEU A 138 -0.25 -0.71 18.87
N ALA A 139 -0.59 -0.90 20.13
CA ALA A 139 0.39 -1.12 21.20
C ALA A 139 1.23 -2.38 20.96
N HIS A 140 0.61 -3.47 20.50
CA HIS A 140 1.31 -4.68 20.08
C HIS A 140 2.29 -4.42 18.93
N LEU A 141 1.90 -3.62 17.94
CA LEU A 141 2.78 -3.26 16.83
C LEU A 141 3.97 -2.42 17.32
N LEU A 142 3.77 -1.47 18.24
CA LEU A 142 4.86 -0.72 18.85
C LEU A 142 5.83 -1.64 19.63
N ALA A 143 5.30 -2.63 20.34
CA ALA A 143 6.10 -3.60 21.09
C ALA A 143 6.91 -4.52 20.18
N SER A 144 6.26 -5.13 19.18
CA SER A 144 6.90 -6.07 18.25
C SER A 144 7.97 -5.44 17.36
N HIS A 145 7.98 -4.12 17.21
CA HIS A 145 9.04 -3.36 16.54
C HIS A 145 10.12 -2.83 17.51
N GLY A 146 10.00 -3.16 18.79
CA GLY A 146 11.02 -2.87 19.80
C GLY A 146 11.00 -1.46 20.36
N TYR A 147 9.93 -0.69 20.23
CA TYR A 147 9.85 0.65 20.85
C TYR A 147 9.50 0.60 22.34
N LEU A 148 8.80 -0.45 22.75
CA LEU A 148 8.52 -0.79 24.13
C LEU A 148 8.52 -2.31 24.31
N PHE A 149 8.67 -2.80 25.53
CA PHE A 149 8.77 -4.24 25.76
C PHE A 149 8.31 -4.62 27.17
N PRO A 150 7.71 -5.81 27.35
CA PRO A 150 7.41 -6.35 28.67
C PRO A 150 8.71 -6.69 29.41
N ILE A 151 8.74 -6.42 30.72
CA ILE A 151 9.98 -6.60 31.49
C ILE A 151 10.32 -8.06 31.78
N ASP A 152 9.32 -8.92 31.86
CA ASP A 152 9.43 -10.31 32.35
C ASP A 152 9.12 -11.37 31.28
N ASP A 153 8.96 -10.97 30.02
CA ASP A 153 8.64 -11.88 28.90
C ASP A 153 9.52 -11.56 27.68
N HIS A 154 9.90 -12.61 26.92
CA HIS A 154 10.57 -12.52 25.63
C HIS A 154 9.60 -12.27 24.47
N GLN A 155 8.31 -12.57 24.67
CA GLN A 155 7.30 -12.28 23.67
C GLN A 155 6.94 -10.78 23.69
N LEU A 156 7.28 -10.06 22.62
CA LEU A 156 7.03 -8.62 22.45
C LEU A 156 5.54 -8.32 22.14
N THR A 157 4.67 -8.59 23.11
CA THR A 157 3.22 -8.36 23.05
C THR A 157 2.78 -7.42 24.17
N VAL A 158 1.59 -6.83 24.06
CA VAL A 158 1.03 -5.92 25.06
C VAL A 158 -0.27 -6.48 25.60
N ARG A 159 -0.46 -6.45 26.90
CA ARG A 159 -1.70 -6.87 27.58
C ARG A 159 -2.36 -5.65 28.19
N ASN A 160 -3.69 -5.56 28.09
CA ASN A 160 -4.46 -4.49 28.73
C ASN A 160 -4.71 -4.83 30.21
N ASP A 161 -3.63 -4.91 30.99
CA ASP A 161 -3.65 -5.29 32.40
C ASP A 161 -2.51 -4.60 33.18
N GLY A 162 -2.24 -5.09 34.39
CA GLY A 162 -1.17 -4.59 35.25
C GLY A 162 0.25 -5.00 34.84
N THR A 163 0.46 -5.69 33.71
CA THR A 163 1.78 -6.09 33.23
C THR A 163 2.67 -4.87 33.02
N PHE A 164 3.94 -4.98 33.43
CA PHE A 164 4.89 -3.86 33.36
C PHE A 164 5.66 -3.85 32.05
N TYR A 165 5.76 -2.65 31.47
CA TYR A 165 6.49 -2.36 30.23
C TYR A 165 7.52 -1.27 30.44
N ARG A 166 8.50 -1.21 29.53
CA ARG A 166 9.51 -0.16 29.44
C ARG A 166 9.58 0.39 28.02
N PHE A 167 9.95 1.66 27.90
CA PHE A 167 10.38 2.22 26.62
C PHE A 167 11.81 1.77 26.28
N GLN A 168 12.05 1.52 25.01
CA GLN A 168 13.37 1.23 24.47
C GLN A 168 14.17 2.52 24.26
N THR A 169 15.49 2.43 24.45
CA THR A 169 16.39 3.55 24.14
C THR A 169 16.43 3.83 22.63
N PRO A 170 16.45 5.10 22.20
CA PRO A 170 16.55 5.46 20.77
C PRO A 170 17.74 4.85 20.03
N TYR A 171 18.79 4.46 20.75
CA TYR A 171 19.93 3.74 20.18
C TYR A 171 19.51 2.41 19.53
N PHE A 172 18.58 1.68 20.15
CA PHE A 172 18.10 0.38 19.68
C PHE A 172 16.85 0.47 18.78
N TRP A 173 16.43 1.66 18.38
CA TRP A 173 15.30 1.81 17.47
C TRP A 173 15.61 1.24 16.07
N PRO A 174 14.61 0.62 15.40
CA PRO A 174 14.82 -0.03 14.10
C PRO A 174 15.16 0.97 12.98
N SER A 175 14.85 2.26 13.14
CA SER A 175 15.24 3.32 12.20
C SER A 175 16.75 3.54 12.10
N ASN A 176 17.54 3.04 13.06
CA ASN A 176 19.00 3.05 12.99
C ASN A 176 19.59 1.97 12.06
N PHE A 177 18.74 1.23 11.33
CA PHE A 177 19.13 0.21 10.35
C PHE A 177 20.06 -0.87 10.90
N TRP A 178 19.67 -1.41 12.06
CA TRP A 178 20.38 -2.53 12.65
C TRP A 178 20.31 -3.77 11.75
N GLU A 179 21.48 -4.30 11.40
CA GLU A 179 21.65 -5.60 10.75
C GLU A 179 22.63 -6.44 11.61
N PRO A 180 22.22 -6.85 12.82
CA PRO A 180 23.14 -7.44 13.79
C PRO A 180 23.60 -8.83 13.35
N GLU A 181 24.92 -9.06 13.47
CA GLU A 181 25.55 -10.29 13.02
C GLU A 181 25.36 -11.43 14.02
N ASN A 182 25.58 -12.66 13.55
CA ASN A 182 25.59 -13.83 14.43
C ASN A 182 26.73 -13.78 15.46
N THR A 183 27.83 -13.09 15.17
CA THR A 183 28.93 -12.87 16.12
C THR A 183 28.46 -12.05 17.32
N ASP A 184 27.72 -10.96 17.07
CA ASP A 184 27.19 -10.08 18.13
C ASP A 184 26.20 -10.84 19.03
N TYR A 185 25.33 -11.66 18.43
CA TYR A 185 24.38 -12.46 19.19
C TYR A 185 25.09 -13.53 20.04
N ALA A 186 26.15 -14.15 19.52
CA ALA A 186 26.96 -15.10 20.28
C ALA A 186 27.63 -14.43 21.50
N ILE A 187 28.16 -13.22 21.34
CA ILE A 187 28.73 -12.43 22.44
C ILE A 187 27.67 -12.13 23.50
N TYR A 188 26.47 -11.69 23.08
CA TYR A 188 25.34 -11.42 23.98
C TYR A 188 24.93 -12.65 24.81
N LEU A 189 24.68 -13.78 24.15
CA LEU A 189 24.29 -15.03 24.82
C LEU A 189 25.41 -15.54 25.74
N CYS A 190 26.66 -15.50 25.29
CA CYS A 190 27.82 -15.87 26.11
C CYS A 190 27.88 -14.97 27.36
N LYS A 191 27.78 -13.65 27.19
CA LYS A 191 27.78 -12.69 28.30
C LYS A 191 26.68 -12.99 29.32
N ARG A 192 25.47 -13.37 28.88
CA ARG A 192 24.36 -13.74 29.77
C ARG A 192 24.65 -14.98 30.60
N THR A 193 25.19 -16.04 29.99
CA THR A 193 25.55 -17.27 30.71
C THR A 193 26.60 -17.02 31.81
N MET A 194 27.49 -16.04 31.63
CA MET A 194 28.54 -15.72 32.60
C MET A 194 28.05 -14.97 33.85
N GLN A 195 26.82 -14.45 33.86
CA GLN A 195 26.35 -13.61 34.97
C GLN A 195 25.78 -14.39 36.16
N ASN A 196 25.52 -15.69 36.03
CA ASN A 196 25.00 -16.58 37.07
C ASN A 196 23.83 -15.96 37.87
N LYS A 197 22.83 -15.43 37.15
CA LYS A 197 21.61 -14.86 37.74
C LYS A 197 20.40 -15.46 37.06
N THR A 198 19.43 -15.92 37.85
CA THR A 198 18.18 -16.54 37.34
C THR A 198 17.44 -15.67 36.32
N ARG A 199 17.36 -14.35 36.54
CA ARG A 199 16.73 -13.41 35.59
C ARG A 199 17.42 -13.30 34.21
N LEU A 200 18.64 -13.85 34.09
CA LEU A 200 19.46 -13.80 32.87
C LEU A 200 19.73 -15.19 32.30
N GLU A 201 19.18 -16.24 32.92
CA GLU A 201 19.23 -17.60 32.40
C GLU A 201 18.68 -17.61 30.97
N LEU A 202 19.28 -18.42 30.12
CA LEU A 202 18.86 -18.53 28.74
C LEU A 202 17.56 -19.33 28.70
N ALA A 203 16.60 -18.86 27.90
CA ALA A 203 15.47 -19.70 27.52
C ALA A 203 15.95 -20.86 26.63
N ASP A 204 15.15 -21.93 26.52
CA ASP A 204 15.53 -23.13 25.77
C ASP A 204 15.93 -22.82 24.32
N TYR A 205 15.17 -21.97 23.62
CA TYR A 205 15.49 -21.56 22.25
C TYR A 205 16.79 -20.74 22.16
N GLU A 206 17.11 -19.94 23.18
CA GLU A 206 18.36 -19.18 23.25
C GLU A 206 19.55 -20.11 23.51
N ALA A 207 19.37 -21.12 24.36
CA ALA A 207 20.39 -22.14 24.62
C ALA A 207 20.67 -22.98 23.36
N GLU A 208 19.64 -23.36 22.61
CA GLU A 208 19.79 -24.01 21.31
C GLU A 208 20.54 -23.12 20.29
N ASN A 209 20.20 -21.84 20.24
CA ASN A 209 20.88 -20.87 19.38
C ASN A 209 22.35 -20.72 19.78
N LEU A 210 22.66 -20.64 21.08
CA LEU A 210 24.03 -20.60 21.58
C LEU A 210 24.82 -21.85 21.15
N ALA A 211 24.23 -23.04 21.28
CA ALA A 211 24.88 -24.29 20.86
C ALA A 211 25.18 -24.30 19.35
N LYS A 212 24.24 -23.81 18.51
CA LYS A 212 24.45 -23.66 17.06
C LYS A 212 25.58 -22.68 16.76
N LEU A 213 25.64 -21.55 17.46
CA LEU A 213 26.66 -20.52 17.28
C LEU A 213 28.04 -21.00 17.74
N GLN A 214 28.12 -21.73 18.85
CA GLN A 214 29.36 -22.37 19.32
C GLN A 214 29.94 -23.34 18.29
N LYS A 215 29.07 -24.14 17.64
CA LYS A 215 29.49 -25.03 16.55
C LYS A 215 29.99 -24.22 15.34
N MET A 216 29.23 -23.19 14.95
CA MET A 216 29.55 -22.33 13.79
C MET A 216 30.86 -21.55 13.97
N PHE A 217 31.12 -21.05 15.17
CA PHE A 217 32.28 -20.20 15.50
C PHE A 217 33.34 -20.91 16.34
N SER A 218 33.39 -22.25 16.32
CA SER A 218 34.31 -23.06 17.15
C SER A 218 35.76 -22.55 17.16
N ARG A 219 36.31 -22.17 15.99
CA ARG A 219 37.69 -21.65 15.86
C ARG A 219 37.89 -20.22 16.39
N LYS A 220 36.82 -19.46 16.53
CA LYS A 220 36.82 -18.05 16.99
C LYS A 220 36.19 -17.90 18.38
N TRP A 221 35.80 -19.00 19.04
CA TRP A 221 35.03 -18.97 20.27
C TRP A 221 35.77 -18.27 21.42
N GLU A 222 37.09 -18.47 21.53
CA GLU A 222 37.93 -17.78 22.53
C GLU A 222 37.84 -16.24 22.40
N PHE A 223 37.79 -15.71 21.17
CA PHE A 223 37.64 -14.27 20.96
C PHE A 223 36.25 -13.78 21.37
N ILE A 224 35.20 -14.54 21.06
CA ILE A 224 33.82 -14.25 21.47
C ILE A 224 33.72 -14.24 23.01
N PHE A 225 34.31 -15.24 23.67
CA PHE A 225 34.33 -15.33 25.12
C PHE A 225 35.09 -14.17 25.76
N MET A 226 36.28 -13.83 25.25
CA MET A 226 37.07 -12.69 25.73
C MET A 226 36.31 -11.37 25.60
N GLN A 227 35.59 -11.17 24.49
CA GLN A 227 34.77 -9.97 24.28
C GLN A 227 33.56 -9.92 25.22
N ALA A 228 32.87 -11.05 25.42
CA ALA A 228 31.78 -11.16 26.38
C ALA A 228 32.25 -10.89 27.83
N GLU A 229 33.42 -11.40 28.21
CA GLU A 229 34.03 -11.15 29.51
C GLU A 229 34.36 -9.67 29.72
N ALA A 230 34.96 -9.03 28.71
CA ALA A 230 35.29 -7.60 28.75
C ALA A 230 34.03 -6.74 28.92
N GLN A 231 32.96 -7.02 28.18
CA GLN A 231 31.68 -6.34 28.34
C GLN A 231 31.08 -6.57 29.74
N SER A 232 31.10 -7.81 30.23
CA SER A 232 30.62 -8.16 31.58
C SER A 232 31.38 -7.39 32.68
N LYS A 233 32.69 -7.19 32.53
CA LYS A 233 33.53 -6.38 33.44
C LYS A 233 33.11 -4.91 33.43
N VAL A 234 32.75 -4.35 32.27
CA VAL A 234 32.24 -2.97 32.17
C VAL A 234 30.87 -2.85 32.83
N ASP A 235 29.95 -3.78 32.55
CA ASP A 235 28.60 -3.77 33.14
C ASP A 235 28.65 -3.89 34.66
N LYS A 236 29.60 -4.66 35.22
CA LYS A 236 29.82 -4.78 36.66
C LYS A 236 30.17 -3.47 37.37
N LYS A 237 30.68 -2.46 36.65
CA LYS A 237 31.01 -1.14 37.21
C LYS A 237 29.79 -0.21 37.36
N ARG A 238 28.68 -0.51 36.69
CA ARG A 238 27.44 0.29 36.75
C ARG A 238 26.64 -0.01 38.00
N ASP A 239 25.77 0.93 38.40
CA ASP A 239 24.84 0.71 39.51
C ASP A 239 23.90 -0.50 39.23
N LYS A 240 23.43 -1.15 40.30
CA LYS A 240 22.59 -2.35 40.21
C LYS A 240 21.27 -2.08 39.49
N LEU A 241 20.62 -0.95 39.74
CA LEU A 241 19.33 -0.61 39.11
C LEU A 241 19.53 -0.22 37.64
N GLU A 242 20.54 0.59 37.36
CA GLU A 242 20.92 0.99 36.00
C GLU A 242 21.23 -0.23 35.13
N ARG A 243 22.07 -1.15 35.63
CA ARG A 243 22.41 -2.39 34.94
C ARG A 243 21.18 -3.25 34.63
N LYS A 244 20.20 -3.32 35.55
CA LYS A 244 18.95 -4.06 35.29
C LYS A 244 18.19 -3.48 34.10
N VAL A 245 18.13 -2.16 33.97
CA VAL A 245 17.46 -1.49 32.85
C VAL A 245 18.20 -1.76 31.55
N LEU A 246 19.52 -1.58 31.54
CA LEU A 246 20.35 -1.79 30.36
C LEU A 246 20.31 -3.25 29.87
N ASP A 247 20.41 -4.22 30.79
CA ASP A 247 20.27 -5.65 30.44
C ASP A 247 18.90 -5.93 29.78
N SER A 248 17.82 -5.32 30.28
CA SER A 248 16.47 -5.51 29.73
C SER A 248 16.27 -4.84 28.36
N GLN A 249 16.92 -3.70 28.13
CA GLN A 249 16.91 -3.00 26.84
C GLN A 249 17.68 -3.78 25.77
N GLU A 250 18.84 -4.32 26.11
CA GLU A 250 19.63 -5.19 25.22
C GLU A 250 18.89 -6.50 24.94
N ARG A 251 18.21 -7.10 25.94
CA ARG A 251 17.32 -8.26 25.71
C ARG A 251 16.22 -7.94 24.70
N ALA A 252 15.49 -6.85 24.91
CA ALA A 252 14.40 -6.46 24.00
C ALA A 252 14.89 -6.16 22.57
N PHE A 253 16.12 -5.64 22.42
CA PHE A 253 16.74 -5.50 21.09
C PHE A 253 16.91 -6.86 20.40
N TRP A 254 17.40 -7.87 21.12
CA TRP A 254 17.54 -9.21 20.57
C TRP A 254 16.20 -9.93 20.36
N ASP A 255 15.19 -9.67 21.19
CA ASP A 255 13.84 -10.22 21.00
C ASP A 255 13.20 -9.73 19.67
N VAL A 256 13.61 -8.58 19.14
CA VAL A 256 13.21 -8.12 17.78
C VAL A 256 14.00 -8.85 16.69
N HIS A 257 15.33 -8.94 16.82
CA HIS A 257 16.22 -9.39 15.75
C HIS A 257 16.44 -10.91 15.72
N ARG A 258 16.15 -11.60 16.83
CA ARG A 258 16.23 -13.05 17.02
C ARG A 258 14.99 -13.49 17.81
N PRO A 259 13.77 -13.30 17.24
CA PRO A 259 12.53 -13.50 17.97
C PRO A 259 12.36 -14.96 18.39
N MET A 260 11.60 -15.16 19.47
CA MET A 260 11.19 -16.49 19.92
C MET A 260 10.48 -17.25 18.78
N PRO A 261 10.74 -18.57 18.60
CA PRO A 261 10.09 -19.36 17.56
C PRO A 261 8.56 -19.22 17.58
N GLY A 262 7.95 -19.01 16.40
CA GLY A 262 6.52 -18.78 16.25
C GLY A 262 6.08 -17.32 16.34
N CYS A 263 6.95 -16.40 16.76
CA CYS A 263 6.71 -14.97 16.67
C CYS A 263 7.03 -14.43 15.26
N VAL A 264 6.29 -13.41 14.83
CA VAL A 264 6.53 -12.73 13.56
C VAL A 264 7.85 -11.96 13.64
N ASN A 265 8.74 -12.18 12.67
CA ASN A 265 9.97 -11.40 12.55
C ASN A 265 9.69 -10.07 11.85
N THR A 266 9.57 -8.99 12.64
CA THR A 266 9.27 -7.64 12.15
C THR A 266 10.41 -7.00 11.36
N THR A 267 11.59 -7.63 11.33
CA THR A 267 12.74 -7.19 10.52
C THR A 267 12.70 -7.72 9.08
N GLU A 268 11.83 -8.68 8.79
CA GLU A 268 11.67 -9.22 7.43
C GLU A 268 11.07 -8.18 6.48
N MET A 269 11.72 -7.99 5.34
CA MET A 269 11.30 -7.03 4.33
C MET A 269 10.85 -7.74 3.05
N ASP A 270 9.73 -7.27 2.50
CA ASP A 270 9.24 -7.72 1.19
C ASP A 270 10.33 -7.63 0.11
N ILE A 271 10.53 -8.70 -0.66
CA ILE A 271 11.59 -8.82 -1.66
C ILE A 271 11.59 -7.67 -2.69
N LYS A 272 10.42 -7.13 -3.05
CA LYS A 272 10.27 -5.99 -3.97
C LYS A 272 10.76 -4.69 -3.34
N LYS A 273 10.65 -4.57 -2.01
CA LYS A 273 11.20 -3.42 -1.25
C LYS A 273 12.70 -3.57 -1.03
N ALA A 274 13.17 -4.79 -0.73
CA ALA A 274 14.59 -5.11 -0.59
C ALA A 274 15.39 -4.81 -1.87
N TYR A 275 14.85 -5.17 -3.03
CA TYR A 275 15.51 -4.90 -4.32
C TYR A 275 15.65 -3.40 -4.62
N ARG A 276 14.67 -2.58 -4.24
CA ARG A 276 14.78 -1.11 -4.35
C ARG A 276 15.82 -0.52 -3.42
N LYS A 277 16.04 -1.13 -2.24
CA LYS A 277 17.14 -0.77 -1.32
C LYS A 277 18.50 -1.16 -1.90
N GLY A 278 18.59 -2.29 -2.61
CA GLY A 278 19.83 -2.79 -3.23
C GLY A 278 20.15 -2.24 -4.62
N ALA A 279 19.16 -1.73 -5.37
CA ALA A 279 19.37 -1.15 -6.69
C ALA A 279 20.19 0.16 -6.66
N SER A 280 20.35 0.77 -5.48
CA SER A 280 21.27 1.89 -5.27
C SER A 280 22.72 1.47 -5.03
N SER A 281 23.00 0.19 -4.70
CA SER A 281 24.36 -0.31 -4.42
C SER A 281 24.85 -1.39 -5.41
N LEU A 282 23.95 -2.19 -5.98
CA LEU A 282 24.24 -3.07 -7.11
C LEU A 282 23.39 -2.64 -8.29
N GLY A 283 24.01 -1.86 -9.17
CA GLY A 283 23.45 -1.47 -10.46
C GLY A 283 23.16 -2.69 -11.34
N SER A 284 21.99 -3.27 -11.19
CA SER A 284 21.35 -4.11 -12.20
C SER A 284 19.91 -4.32 -11.78
N GLY A 285 19.00 -3.62 -12.46
CA GLY A 285 17.57 -3.67 -12.14
C GLY A 285 16.75 -2.50 -12.64
N SER A 286 16.82 -2.20 -13.94
CA SER A 286 15.87 -1.34 -14.66
C SER A 286 15.57 0.07 -14.09
N ALA A 287 16.43 0.60 -13.22
CA ALA A 287 16.49 2.01 -12.83
C ALA A 287 17.77 2.71 -13.32
N GLY A 288 18.61 1.99 -14.09
CA GLY A 288 19.89 2.46 -14.61
C GLY A 288 19.82 3.40 -15.83
N THR A 289 18.63 3.81 -16.28
CA THR A 289 18.50 4.79 -17.38
C THR A 289 18.47 6.24 -16.91
N ALA A 290 18.46 6.50 -15.60
CA ALA A 290 18.38 7.86 -15.07
C ALA A 290 19.74 8.60 -15.00
N ALA A 291 20.87 7.91 -15.15
CA ALA A 291 22.19 8.52 -14.91
C ALA A 291 22.75 9.31 -16.10
N HIS A 292 22.15 9.27 -17.29
CA HIS A 292 22.62 10.02 -18.47
C HIS A 292 21.49 10.51 -19.39
N SER A 293 20.34 10.92 -18.86
CA SER A 293 19.39 11.67 -19.70
C SER A 293 19.92 13.09 -19.90
N ASN A 294 20.17 13.49 -21.14
CA ASN A 294 20.54 14.87 -21.48
C ASN A 294 19.50 15.84 -20.86
N PRO A 295 19.91 16.83 -20.05
CA PRO A 295 18.99 17.79 -19.44
C PRO A 295 18.02 18.44 -20.43
N ALA A 296 18.49 18.71 -21.66
CA ALA A 296 17.65 19.26 -22.73
C ALA A 296 16.55 18.28 -23.19
N GLU A 297 16.85 16.99 -23.28
CA GLU A 297 15.88 15.96 -23.66
C GLU A 297 14.82 15.77 -22.56
N THR A 298 15.24 15.78 -21.30
CA THR A 298 14.33 15.73 -20.15
C THR A 298 13.40 16.94 -20.11
N MET A 299 13.93 18.13 -20.39
CA MET A 299 13.13 19.35 -20.50
C MET A 299 12.13 19.26 -21.66
N ALA A 300 12.56 18.80 -22.83
CA ALA A 300 11.69 18.62 -23.99
C ALA A 300 10.56 17.63 -23.72
N LYS A 301 10.84 16.49 -23.09
CA LYS A 301 9.82 15.51 -22.65
C LYS A 301 8.83 16.11 -21.66
N THR A 302 9.33 16.91 -20.71
CA THR A 302 8.49 17.59 -19.72
C THR A 302 7.56 18.60 -20.39
N ILE A 303 8.07 19.42 -21.32
CA ILE A 303 7.27 20.38 -22.08
C ILE A 303 6.20 19.66 -22.90
N ALA A 304 6.56 18.56 -23.59
CA ALA A 304 5.61 17.76 -24.36
C ALA A 304 4.49 17.19 -23.47
N LEU A 305 4.84 16.65 -22.30
CA LEU A 305 3.88 16.15 -21.32
C LEU A 305 2.96 17.25 -20.80
N LEU A 306 3.49 18.44 -20.49
CA LEU A 306 2.70 19.56 -20.01
C LEU A 306 1.73 20.09 -21.08
N LYS A 307 2.18 20.17 -22.34
CA LYS A 307 1.29 20.49 -23.46
C LYS A 307 0.15 19.48 -23.58
N GLN A 308 0.47 18.19 -23.53
CA GLN A 308 -0.55 17.13 -23.55
C GLN A 308 -1.54 17.25 -22.36
N LYS A 309 -1.06 17.63 -21.16
CA LYS A 309 -1.94 17.87 -20.00
C LYS A 309 -2.83 19.10 -20.18
N LEU A 310 -2.34 20.14 -20.84
CA LEU A 310 -3.11 21.35 -21.12
C LEU A 310 -4.24 21.10 -22.12
N ASP A 311 -4.01 20.23 -23.11
CA ASP A 311 -5.01 19.86 -24.12
C ASP A 311 -6.12 18.95 -23.57
N ARG A 312 -5.94 18.36 -22.38
CA ARG A 312 -6.96 17.53 -21.74
C ARG A 312 -8.11 18.40 -21.26
N ARG A 313 -9.29 18.21 -21.84
CA ARG A 313 -10.54 18.79 -21.34
C ARG A 313 -10.80 18.32 -19.91
N THR A 314 -10.98 19.26 -19.00
CA THR A 314 -11.32 19.00 -17.60
C THR A 314 -12.79 19.35 -17.33
N ILE A 315 -13.37 18.68 -16.33
CA ILE A 315 -14.72 18.94 -15.85
C ILE A 315 -14.60 19.57 -14.46
N LYS A 316 -15.51 20.49 -14.12
CA LYS A 316 -15.56 21.12 -12.79
C LYS A 316 -15.73 20.07 -11.70
N VAL A 317 -14.99 20.19 -10.60
CA VAL A 317 -15.05 19.25 -9.46
C VAL A 317 -16.46 19.09 -8.91
N SER A 318 -17.25 20.16 -8.85
CA SER A 318 -18.66 20.07 -8.42
C SER A 318 -19.50 19.16 -9.31
N LYS A 319 -19.29 19.21 -10.64
CA LYS A 319 -19.99 18.33 -11.59
C LYS A 319 -19.50 16.89 -11.51
N VAL A 320 -18.22 16.67 -11.24
CA VAL A 320 -17.69 15.32 -11.00
C VAL A 320 -18.28 14.74 -9.71
N ALA A 321 -18.33 15.53 -8.63
CA ALA A 321 -18.91 15.11 -7.36
C ALA A 321 -20.41 14.80 -7.47
N GLU A 322 -21.20 15.68 -8.09
CA GLU A 322 -22.62 15.43 -8.39
C GLU A 322 -22.81 14.12 -9.18
N SER A 323 -21.97 13.87 -10.19
CA SER A 323 -22.03 12.64 -10.98
C SER A 323 -21.71 11.39 -10.16
N TYR A 324 -20.74 11.43 -9.25
CA TYR A 324 -20.41 10.29 -8.41
C TYR A 324 -21.46 10.03 -7.34
N ILE A 325 -22.05 11.08 -6.75
CA ILE A 325 -23.16 10.94 -5.80
C ILE A 325 -24.36 10.32 -6.51
N SER A 326 -24.74 10.83 -7.69
CA SER A 326 -25.86 10.28 -8.46
C SER A 326 -25.62 8.83 -8.87
N TYR A 327 -24.39 8.48 -9.27
CA TYR A 327 -24.02 7.09 -9.53
C TYR A 327 -24.15 6.23 -8.27
N TYR A 328 -23.62 6.68 -7.13
CA TYR A 328 -23.77 5.97 -5.86
C TYR A 328 -25.25 5.74 -5.51
N GLU A 329 -26.08 6.78 -5.54
CA GLU A 329 -27.51 6.69 -5.22
C GLU A 329 -28.23 5.67 -6.12
N GLN A 330 -27.93 5.69 -7.42
CA GLN A 330 -28.51 4.79 -8.41
C GLN A 330 -28.12 3.31 -8.18
N TYR A 331 -26.90 3.03 -7.70
CA TYR A 331 -26.40 1.66 -7.52
C TYR A 331 -26.42 1.18 -6.07
N SER A 332 -26.73 2.06 -5.10
CA SER A 332 -26.71 1.74 -3.66
C SER A 332 -27.63 0.58 -3.28
N GLU A 333 -28.78 0.43 -3.95
CA GLU A 333 -29.67 -0.72 -3.73
C GLU A 333 -29.08 -2.04 -4.21
N PHE A 334 -28.09 -2.02 -5.11
CA PHE A 334 -27.41 -3.19 -5.69
C PHE A 334 -26.11 -3.57 -4.98
N ASP A 335 -25.66 -2.74 -4.04
CA ASP A 335 -24.49 -3.05 -3.22
C ASP A 335 -24.92 -3.86 -1.99
N TYR A 336 -24.58 -5.15 -1.98
CA TYR A 336 -24.95 -6.06 -0.90
C TYR A 336 -24.17 -5.87 0.41
N PHE A 337 -23.18 -4.97 0.44
CA PHE A 337 -22.61 -4.49 1.69
C PHE A 337 -23.47 -3.41 2.36
N LEU A 338 -24.28 -2.68 1.59
CA LEU A 338 -25.11 -1.56 2.06
C LEU A 338 -26.59 -1.93 2.16
N SER A 339 -27.09 -2.70 1.20
CA SER A 339 -28.50 -3.08 1.07
C SER A 339 -28.63 -4.61 1.04
N PRO A 340 -29.45 -5.24 1.89
CA PRO A 340 -29.57 -6.70 1.88
C PRO A 340 -30.13 -7.23 0.54
N PRO A 341 -29.65 -8.37 0.03
CA PRO A 341 -30.22 -9.04 -1.14
C PRO A 341 -31.64 -9.56 -0.88
N ASP A 342 -32.41 -9.80 -1.96
CA ASP A 342 -33.78 -10.34 -1.88
C ASP A 342 -33.79 -11.79 -1.37
N HIS A 343 -32.72 -12.54 -1.63
CA HIS A 343 -32.43 -13.84 -1.03
C HIS A 343 -31.37 -13.67 0.07
N PRO A 344 -31.28 -14.60 1.04
CA PRO A 344 -30.22 -14.56 2.04
C PRO A 344 -28.82 -14.47 1.39
N ASN A 345 -27.95 -13.63 1.96
CA ASN A 345 -26.58 -13.50 1.47
C ASN A 345 -25.86 -14.86 1.61
N PRO A 346 -25.35 -15.47 0.52
CA PRO A 346 -24.71 -16.77 0.57
C PRO A 346 -23.54 -16.83 1.55
N TRP A 347 -22.80 -15.73 1.72
CA TRP A 347 -21.66 -15.64 2.63
C TRP A 347 -22.04 -15.63 4.11
N HIS A 348 -23.31 -15.33 4.44
CA HIS A 348 -23.79 -15.29 5.82
C HIS A 348 -24.61 -16.53 6.19
N THR A 349 -25.18 -17.22 5.20
CA THR A 349 -26.19 -18.25 5.42
C THR A 349 -25.84 -19.60 4.78
N ASP A 350 -24.72 -19.67 4.05
CA ASP A 350 -24.28 -20.85 3.27
C ASP A 350 -25.36 -21.36 2.30
N ASN A 351 -26.31 -20.51 1.90
CA ASN A 351 -27.36 -20.80 0.93
C ASN A 351 -27.02 -20.17 -0.43
N THR A 352 -26.89 -20.99 -1.48
CA THR A 352 -26.52 -20.54 -2.84
C THR A 352 -27.69 -20.13 -3.72
N GLU A 353 -28.94 -20.18 -3.22
CA GLU A 353 -30.15 -19.84 -3.98
C GLU A 353 -30.05 -18.48 -4.68
N PHE A 354 -29.44 -17.49 -4.02
CA PHE A 354 -29.21 -16.17 -4.62
C PHE A 354 -28.40 -16.26 -5.92
N TRP A 355 -27.27 -16.98 -5.91
CA TRP A 355 -26.43 -17.15 -7.09
C TRP A 355 -27.09 -18.01 -8.16
N ASP A 356 -27.85 -19.02 -7.74
CA ASP A 356 -28.55 -19.92 -8.65
C ASP A 356 -29.70 -19.18 -9.36
N ALA A 357 -30.43 -18.31 -8.65
CA ALA A 357 -31.44 -17.43 -9.21
C ALA A 357 -30.87 -16.45 -10.25
N GLU A 358 -29.66 -15.91 -10.01
CA GLU A 358 -28.98 -15.06 -11.00
C GLU A 358 -28.53 -15.83 -12.26
N LYS A 359 -28.25 -17.14 -12.16
CA LYS A 359 -27.80 -17.96 -13.29
C LYS A 359 -28.95 -18.52 -14.15
N LEU A 360 -30.00 -19.01 -13.52
CA LEU A 360 -30.96 -19.91 -14.17
C LEU A 360 -31.85 -19.23 -15.22
N GLY A 361 -32.00 -17.90 -15.17
CA GLY A 361 -32.66 -17.08 -16.20
C GLY A 361 -34.14 -17.38 -16.47
N LYS A 362 -34.75 -18.35 -15.78
CA LYS A 362 -36.15 -18.75 -15.95
C LYS A 362 -37.12 -17.68 -15.45
N ASP A 363 -36.82 -17.08 -14.30
CA ASP A 363 -37.51 -15.93 -13.74
C ASP A 363 -36.50 -14.80 -13.55
N ILE A 364 -36.58 -13.77 -14.40
CA ILE A 364 -35.63 -12.65 -14.36
C ILE A 364 -36.04 -11.71 -13.22
N PRO A 365 -35.21 -11.52 -12.17
CA PRO A 365 -35.58 -10.66 -11.06
C PRO A 365 -35.81 -9.22 -11.52
N MET A 366 -36.87 -8.57 -11.00
CA MET A 366 -37.19 -7.18 -11.34
C MET A 366 -36.01 -6.23 -11.10
N LYS A 367 -35.25 -6.46 -10.02
CA LYS A 367 -34.06 -5.68 -9.67
C LYS A 367 -33.00 -5.74 -10.78
N ARG A 368 -32.74 -6.94 -11.33
CA ARG A 368 -31.84 -7.14 -12.48
C ARG A 368 -32.34 -6.41 -13.73
N VAL A 369 -33.64 -6.49 -14.04
CA VAL A 369 -34.24 -5.79 -15.18
C VAL A 369 -34.15 -4.27 -15.05
N LYS A 370 -34.39 -3.71 -13.85
CA LYS A 370 -34.26 -2.26 -13.60
C LYS A 370 -32.88 -1.74 -13.97
N ARG A 371 -31.83 -2.52 -13.68
CA ARG A 371 -30.43 -2.16 -13.96
C ARG A 371 -30.17 -1.97 -15.46
N TRP A 372 -30.88 -2.71 -16.31
CA TRP A 372 -30.80 -2.51 -17.77
C TRP A 372 -31.22 -1.11 -18.20
N GLY A 373 -32.08 -0.43 -17.43
CA GLY A 373 -32.52 0.93 -17.69
C GLY A 373 -31.48 2.00 -17.35
N PHE A 374 -30.43 1.66 -16.59
CA PHE A 374 -29.43 2.65 -16.15
C PHE A 374 -28.52 3.11 -17.28
N SER A 375 -28.15 2.20 -18.18
CA SER A 375 -27.40 2.54 -19.39
C SER A 375 -27.43 1.38 -20.39
N LEU A 376 -27.20 1.69 -21.67
CA LEU A 376 -26.98 0.66 -22.69
C LEU A 376 -25.86 -0.31 -22.29
N ARG A 377 -24.82 0.17 -21.60
CA ARG A 377 -23.72 -0.69 -21.15
C ARG A 377 -24.16 -1.72 -20.11
N GLU A 378 -25.07 -1.34 -19.20
CA GLU A 378 -25.65 -2.28 -18.23
C GLU A 378 -26.50 -3.34 -18.93
N LEU A 379 -27.34 -2.93 -19.89
CA LEU A 379 -28.11 -3.85 -20.72
C LEU A 379 -27.21 -4.82 -21.51
N LEU A 380 -26.13 -4.30 -22.12
CA LEU A 380 -25.22 -5.13 -22.94
C LEU A 380 -24.26 -6.00 -22.11
N ASN A 381 -23.96 -5.65 -20.87
CA ASN A 381 -23.15 -6.49 -19.99
C ASN A 381 -23.94 -7.69 -19.46
N ASP A 382 -25.27 -7.59 -19.37
CA ASP A 382 -26.14 -8.67 -18.95
C ASP A 382 -26.46 -9.61 -20.13
N PRO A 383 -26.10 -10.91 -20.07
CA PRO A 383 -26.40 -11.87 -21.15
C PRO A 383 -27.89 -11.97 -21.49
N ILE A 384 -28.77 -11.93 -20.48
CA ILE A 384 -30.22 -11.98 -20.69
C ILE A 384 -30.72 -10.64 -21.23
N GLY A 385 -30.16 -9.53 -20.73
CA GLY A 385 -30.44 -8.20 -21.26
C GLY A 385 -30.11 -8.11 -22.76
N ARG A 386 -28.92 -8.57 -23.18
CA ARG A 386 -28.52 -8.68 -24.58
C ARG A 386 -29.48 -9.53 -25.40
N GLU A 387 -29.89 -10.69 -24.89
CA GLU A 387 -30.83 -11.56 -25.59
C GLU A 387 -32.18 -10.86 -25.83
N GLN A 388 -32.72 -10.18 -24.82
CA GLN A 388 -33.98 -9.42 -24.96
C GLN A 388 -33.83 -8.23 -25.91
N PHE A 389 -32.69 -7.54 -25.87
CA PHE A 389 -32.41 -6.44 -26.79
C PHE A 389 -32.27 -6.94 -28.23
N THR A 390 -31.60 -8.08 -28.45
CA THR A 390 -31.49 -8.73 -29.77
C THR A 390 -32.87 -9.06 -30.34
N LYS A 391 -33.73 -9.70 -29.54
CA LYS A 391 -35.12 -10.00 -29.92
C LYS A 391 -35.93 -8.75 -30.28
N PHE A 392 -35.66 -7.62 -29.62
CA PHE A 392 -36.29 -6.35 -29.94
C PHE A 392 -35.80 -5.82 -31.30
N LEU A 393 -34.48 -5.82 -31.53
CA LEU A 393 -33.89 -5.35 -32.78
C LEU A 393 -34.30 -6.21 -33.99
N ASP A 394 -34.42 -7.53 -33.82
CA ASP A 394 -34.87 -8.45 -34.87
C ASP A 394 -36.30 -8.12 -35.32
N LYS A 395 -37.19 -7.72 -34.40
CA LYS A 395 -38.57 -7.29 -34.74
C LYS A 395 -38.59 -5.99 -35.54
N GLU A 396 -37.59 -5.13 -35.35
CA GLU A 396 -37.46 -3.85 -36.06
C GLU A 396 -36.50 -3.95 -37.26
N PHE A 397 -36.00 -5.15 -37.59
CA PHE A 397 -35.00 -5.38 -38.64
C PHE A 397 -33.78 -4.45 -38.51
N SER A 398 -33.28 -4.25 -37.28
CA SER A 398 -32.15 -3.35 -36.95
C SER A 398 -31.04 -4.03 -36.12
N GLY A 399 -30.95 -5.36 -36.21
CA GLY A 399 -30.00 -6.18 -35.43
C GLY A 399 -28.55 -6.12 -35.89
N GLU A 400 -28.28 -5.63 -37.09
CA GLU A 400 -26.94 -5.52 -37.68
C GLU A 400 -25.98 -4.66 -36.84
N ASN A 401 -26.51 -3.59 -36.21
CA ASN A 401 -25.72 -2.68 -35.37
C ASN A 401 -25.18 -3.36 -34.12
N LEU A 402 -26.00 -4.20 -33.48
CA LEU A 402 -25.58 -4.94 -32.29
C LEU A 402 -24.57 -6.03 -32.67
N LYS A 403 -24.86 -6.80 -33.73
CA LYS A 403 -23.96 -7.85 -34.22
C LYS A 403 -22.59 -7.32 -34.59
N PHE A 404 -22.53 -6.20 -35.31
CA PHE A 404 -21.27 -5.53 -35.63
C PHE A 404 -20.50 -5.11 -34.37
N TRP A 405 -21.18 -4.48 -33.40
CA TRP A 405 -20.55 -4.05 -32.17
C TRP A 405 -20.02 -5.23 -31.34
N GLU A 406 -20.79 -6.32 -31.25
CA GLU A 406 -20.41 -7.57 -30.58
C GLU A 406 -19.22 -8.24 -31.27
N ALA A 407 -19.23 -8.36 -32.61
CA ALA A 407 -18.12 -8.92 -33.37
C ALA A 407 -16.80 -8.19 -33.10
N ILE A 408 -16.85 -6.86 -32.92
CA ILE A 408 -15.67 -6.07 -32.51
C ILE A 408 -15.25 -6.36 -31.06
N GLN A 409 -16.19 -6.52 -30.12
CA GLN A 409 -15.85 -6.90 -28.75
C GLN A 409 -15.23 -8.30 -28.69
N ASP A 410 -15.76 -9.24 -29.47
CA ASP A 410 -15.25 -10.60 -29.56
C ASP A 410 -13.86 -10.63 -30.18
N MET A 411 -13.63 -9.87 -31.26
CA MET A 411 -12.30 -9.68 -31.83
C MET A 411 -11.31 -9.14 -30.80
N LYS A 412 -11.74 -8.19 -29.95
CA LYS A 412 -10.93 -7.65 -28.85
C LYS A 412 -10.58 -8.69 -27.77
N ALA A 413 -11.27 -9.82 -27.71
CA ALA A 413 -10.94 -10.92 -26.79
C ALA A 413 -10.03 -12.00 -27.44
N LEU A 414 -9.85 -11.98 -28.77
CA LEU A 414 -9.09 -13.03 -29.48
C LEU A 414 -7.57 -12.98 -29.23
N PRO A 415 -6.84 -14.10 -29.38
CA PRO A 415 -5.37 -14.10 -29.42
C PRO A 415 -4.83 -13.20 -30.54
N GLN A 416 -3.64 -12.62 -30.34
CA GLN A 416 -3.05 -11.68 -31.30
C GLN A 416 -2.90 -12.27 -32.72
N SER A 417 -2.70 -13.59 -32.82
CA SER A 417 -2.55 -14.32 -34.07
C SER A 417 -3.82 -14.43 -34.92
N GLN A 418 -4.99 -14.11 -34.37
CA GLN A 418 -6.29 -14.21 -35.07
C GLN A 418 -6.91 -12.84 -35.39
N ILE A 419 -6.27 -11.75 -34.94
CA ILE A 419 -6.81 -10.39 -35.08
C ILE A 419 -6.91 -9.98 -36.55
N LYS A 420 -5.96 -10.41 -37.38
CA LYS A 420 -5.96 -10.06 -38.81
C LYS A 420 -7.15 -10.68 -39.53
N GLU A 421 -7.35 -11.98 -39.35
CA GLU A 421 -8.41 -12.75 -39.98
C GLU A 421 -9.78 -12.26 -39.50
N ALA A 422 -9.94 -12.02 -38.18
CA ALA A 422 -11.16 -11.48 -37.61
C ALA A 422 -11.47 -10.06 -38.12
N ALA A 423 -10.45 -9.20 -38.24
CA ALA A 423 -10.65 -7.85 -38.75
C ALA A 423 -11.12 -7.84 -40.22
N GLN A 424 -10.55 -8.73 -41.04
CA GLN A 424 -10.97 -8.92 -42.42
C GLN A 424 -12.41 -9.46 -42.50
N ALA A 425 -12.79 -10.41 -41.63
CA ALA A 425 -14.14 -10.95 -41.58
C ALA A 425 -15.17 -9.87 -41.24
N ILE A 426 -14.90 -9.06 -40.20
CA ILE A 426 -15.77 -7.94 -39.79
C ILE A 426 -15.91 -6.93 -40.93
N TRP A 427 -14.82 -6.58 -41.62
CA TRP A 427 -14.89 -5.68 -42.77
C TRP A 427 -15.80 -6.23 -43.87
N ASN A 428 -15.58 -7.49 -44.27
CA ASN A 428 -16.35 -8.12 -45.35
C ASN A 428 -17.84 -8.26 -45.01
N GLU A 429 -18.17 -8.53 -43.75
CA GLU A 429 -19.55 -8.77 -43.33
C GLU A 429 -20.35 -7.47 -43.15
N TYR A 430 -19.73 -6.39 -42.66
CA TYR A 430 -20.44 -5.19 -42.21
C TYR A 430 -20.08 -3.87 -42.90
N LEU A 431 -18.87 -3.74 -43.48
CA LEU A 431 -18.34 -2.44 -43.94
C LEU A 431 -17.93 -2.41 -45.43
N ALA A 432 -17.70 -3.56 -46.04
CA ALA A 432 -17.39 -3.65 -47.46
C ALA A 432 -18.54 -3.08 -48.33
N PRO A 433 -18.25 -2.55 -49.53
CA PRO A 433 -19.29 -2.03 -50.43
C PRO A 433 -20.40 -3.04 -50.77
N ASP A 434 -20.07 -4.32 -50.75
CA ASP A 434 -20.91 -5.48 -51.01
C ASP A 434 -21.21 -6.31 -49.74
N ALA A 435 -21.08 -5.68 -48.56
CA ALA A 435 -21.31 -6.32 -47.27
C ALA A 435 -22.71 -6.96 -47.18
N ALA A 436 -22.76 -8.16 -46.59
CA ALA A 436 -24.01 -8.91 -46.40
C ALA A 436 -24.91 -8.30 -45.32
N CYS A 437 -24.33 -7.61 -44.34
CA CYS A 437 -25.03 -6.97 -43.22
C CYS A 437 -24.51 -5.53 -43.00
N PRO A 438 -24.71 -4.61 -43.96
CA PRO A 438 -24.08 -3.29 -43.92
C PRO A 438 -24.59 -2.46 -42.73
N VAL A 439 -23.66 -1.86 -41.97
CA VAL A 439 -24.00 -0.92 -40.89
C VAL A 439 -23.90 0.53 -41.33
N ASN A 440 -24.71 1.40 -40.72
CA ASN A 440 -24.69 2.83 -41.00
C ASN A 440 -23.66 3.54 -40.10
N ILE A 441 -22.50 3.88 -40.66
CA ILE A 441 -21.46 4.68 -40.00
C ILE A 441 -21.05 5.89 -40.84
N ASP A 442 -20.50 6.91 -40.19
CA ASP A 442 -20.02 8.10 -40.90
C ASP A 442 -18.81 7.81 -41.81
N SER A 443 -18.66 8.60 -42.87
CA SER A 443 -17.63 8.38 -43.90
C SER A 443 -16.20 8.39 -43.34
N LYS A 444 -15.94 9.15 -42.27
CA LYS A 444 -14.61 9.20 -41.66
C LYS A 444 -14.30 7.89 -40.93
N SER A 445 -15.25 7.36 -40.18
CA SER A 445 -15.13 6.06 -39.50
C SER A 445 -14.94 4.91 -40.51
N LEU A 446 -15.67 4.95 -41.63
CA LEU A 446 -15.54 3.96 -42.71
C LEU A 446 -14.16 4.01 -43.37
N GLU A 447 -13.64 5.19 -43.67
CA GLU A 447 -12.33 5.35 -44.30
C GLU A 447 -11.19 4.85 -43.39
N LEU A 448 -11.27 5.14 -42.09
CA LEU A 448 -10.30 4.62 -41.11
C LEU A 448 -10.32 3.08 -41.05
N ALA A 449 -11.51 2.48 -41.05
CA ALA A 449 -11.67 1.03 -41.08
C ALA A 449 -11.12 0.42 -42.37
N ARG A 450 -11.29 1.10 -43.51
CA ARG A 450 -10.80 0.66 -44.83
C ARG A 450 -9.27 0.59 -44.88
N GLU A 451 -8.59 1.63 -44.42
CA GLU A 451 -7.12 1.71 -44.47
C GLU A 451 -6.44 0.66 -43.58
N VAL A 452 -7.12 0.21 -42.52
CA VAL A 452 -6.66 -0.89 -41.65
C VAL A 452 -6.65 -2.23 -42.36
N VAL A 453 -7.64 -2.48 -43.24
CA VAL A 453 -7.91 -3.81 -43.82
C VAL A 453 -7.37 -3.92 -45.26
N LYS A 454 -6.86 -2.81 -45.81
CA LYS A 454 -6.26 -2.74 -47.15
C LYS A 454 -5.07 -3.67 -47.32
N GLU A 455 -4.95 -4.28 -48.49
CA GLU A 455 -3.79 -5.10 -48.84
C GLU A 455 -2.49 -4.29 -48.76
N GLY A 456 -1.48 -4.84 -48.07
CA GLY A 456 -0.21 -4.16 -47.82
C GLY A 456 -0.21 -3.19 -46.63
N ALA A 457 -1.33 -3.01 -45.93
CA ALA A 457 -1.37 -2.26 -44.68
C ALA A 457 -0.57 -2.98 -43.57
N ALA A 458 -0.18 -2.21 -42.56
CA ALA A 458 0.36 -2.78 -41.33
C ALA A 458 -0.68 -3.71 -40.67
N GLN A 459 -0.22 -4.72 -39.91
CA GLN A 459 -1.09 -5.65 -39.21
C GLN A 459 -2.15 -4.90 -38.37
N PRO A 460 -3.45 -5.22 -38.51
CA PRO A 460 -4.50 -4.50 -37.82
C PRO A 460 -4.31 -4.62 -36.31
N SER A 461 -4.42 -3.48 -35.63
CA SER A 461 -4.41 -3.45 -34.17
C SER A 461 -5.77 -3.90 -33.62
N ARG A 462 -5.79 -4.38 -32.38
CA ARG A 462 -7.01 -4.76 -31.66
C ARG A 462 -8.07 -3.65 -31.54
N TRP A 463 -7.64 -2.39 -31.68
CA TRP A 463 -8.46 -1.18 -31.53
C TRP A 463 -8.80 -0.53 -32.87
N CYS A 464 -8.57 -1.23 -33.99
CA CYS A 464 -8.69 -0.65 -35.32
C CYS A 464 -10.11 -0.19 -35.68
N PHE A 465 -11.15 -0.79 -35.09
CA PHE A 465 -12.54 -0.41 -35.29
C PHE A 465 -13.14 0.38 -34.11
N ASP A 466 -12.35 0.90 -33.16
CA ASP A 466 -12.89 1.59 -31.98
C ASP A 466 -13.77 2.79 -32.34
N VAL A 467 -13.35 3.58 -33.34
CA VAL A 467 -14.12 4.74 -33.79
C VAL A 467 -15.47 4.32 -34.38
N ALA A 468 -15.49 3.26 -35.19
CA ALA A 468 -16.72 2.72 -35.79
C ALA A 468 -17.63 2.07 -34.73
N ALA A 469 -17.06 1.29 -33.81
CA ALA A 469 -17.79 0.68 -32.71
C ALA A 469 -18.42 1.73 -31.79
N ASP A 470 -17.70 2.80 -31.45
CA ASP A 470 -18.22 3.90 -30.66
C ASP A 470 -19.37 4.60 -31.39
N HIS A 471 -19.22 4.87 -32.69
CA HIS A 471 -20.29 5.45 -33.50
C HIS A 471 -21.58 4.62 -33.43
N VAL A 472 -21.48 3.32 -33.69
CA VAL A 472 -22.63 2.40 -33.65
C VAL A 472 -23.20 2.25 -32.24
N PHE A 473 -22.36 2.22 -31.21
CA PHE A 473 -22.80 2.21 -29.82
C PHE A 473 -23.62 3.46 -29.47
N TYR A 474 -23.18 4.65 -29.87
CA TYR A 474 -23.92 5.89 -29.63
C TYR A 474 -25.22 5.96 -30.45
N LEU A 475 -25.21 5.46 -31.69
CA LEU A 475 -26.41 5.32 -32.51
C LEU A 475 -27.46 4.48 -31.78
N MET A 476 -27.10 3.25 -31.38
CA MET A 476 -27.98 2.37 -30.59
C MET A 476 -28.43 3.02 -29.28
N LYS A 477 -27.51 3.68 -28.56
CA LYS A 477 -27.81 4.33 -27.27
C LYS A 477 -28.85 5.44 -27.41
N SER A 478 -28.75 6.25 -28.46
CA SER A 478 -29.65 7.38 -28.69
C SER A 478 -31.02 6.94 -29.24
N ASP A 479 -31.06 5.87 -30.03
CA ASP A 479 -32.26 5.44 -30.75
C ASP A 479 -32.83 4.10 -30.25
N SER A 480 -32.30 2.97 -30.71
CA SER A 480 -32.88 1.63 -30.45
C SER A 480 -32.99 1.30 -28.96
N TYR A 481 -32.00 1.67 -28.14
CA TYR A 481 -32.04 1.50 -26.69
C TYR A 481 -33.15 2.33 -26.04
N SER A 482 -33.26 3.61 -26.41
CA SER A 482 -34.33 4.50 -25.94
C SER A 482 -35.72 3.97 -26.32
N ARG A 483 -35.87 3.34 -27.48
CA ARG A 483 -37.12 2.69 -27.92
C ARG A 483 -37.36 1.37 -27.18
N PHE A 484 -36.32 0.55 -26.97
CA PHE A 484 -36.38 -0.68 -26.18
C PHE A 484 -36.92 -0.43 -24.77
N LEU A 485 -36.41 0.58 -24.05
CA LEU A 485 -36.89 0.90 -22.69
C LEU A 485 -38.36 1.35 -22.63
N ARG A 486 -38.94 1.78 -23.75
CA ARG A 486 -40.36 2.16 -23.86
C ARG A 486 -41.24 1.03 -24.41
N SER A 487 -40.62 -0.02 -24.96
CA SER A 487 -41.30 -1.14 -25.59
C SER A 487 -42.07 -2.00 -24.58
N ASP A 488 -43.09 -2.69 -25.09
CA ASP A 488 -43.83 -3.67 -24.28
C ASP A 488 -42.93 -4.83 -23.85
N LEU A 489 -41.91 -5.19 -24.63
CA LEU A 489 -40.96 -6.25 -24.28
C LEU A 489 -40.22 -5.94 -22.97
N TYR A 490 -39.69 -4.73 -22.82
CA TYR A 490 -39.01 -4.32 -21.58
C TYR A 490 -40.00 -4.21 -20.41
N LYS A 491 -41.19 -3.64 -20.63
CA LYS A 491 -42.24 -3.54 -19.60
C LYS A 491 -42.72 -4.91 -19.12
N ASP A 492 -42.84 -5.89 -20.01
CA ASP A 492 -43.23 -7.27 -19.67
C ASP A 492 -42.15 -7.97 -18.84
N CYS A 493 -40.87 -7.73 -19.16
CA CYS A 493 -39.75 -8.18 -18.33
C CYS A 493 -39.79 -7.53 -16.93
N LEU A 494 -40.05 -6.22 -16.86
CA LEU A 494 -40.08 -5.47 -15.60
C LEU A 494 -41.27 -5.88 -14.71
N ASN A 495 -42.42 -6.18 -15.32
CA ASN A 495 -43.63 -6.64 -14.63
C ASN A 495 -43.59 -8.13 -14.26
N GLY A 496 -42.52 -8.84 -14.63
CA GLY A 496 -42.31 -10.25 -14.35
C GLY A 496 -43.39 -11.14 -14.95
N SER A 497 -43.49 -11.22 -16.28
CA SER A 497 -44.32 -12.20 -17.03
C SER A 497 -45.69 -12.55 -16.40
N LYS A 498 -46.39 -11.62 -15.74
CA LYS A 498 -47.77 -11.83 -15.31
C LYS A 498 -48.63 -11.80 -16.55
N LYS A 499 -48.73 -12.95 -17.23
CA LYS A 499 -49.77 -13.16 -18.26
C LYS A 499 -51.09 -12.77 -17.60
N LYS A 500 -51.66 -11.64 -18.02
CA LYS A 500 -53.06 -11.33 -17.72
C LYS A 500 -53.86 -12.49 -18.31
N VAL A 501 -54.30 -13.41 -17.46
CA VAL A 501 -55.36 -14.35 -17.82
C VAL A 501 -56.55 -13.47 -18.17
N LYS A 502 -56.81 -13.28 -19.46
CA LYS A 502 -58.09 -12.72 -19.91
C LYS A 502 -59.14 -13.69 -19.40
N SER A 503 -59.91 -13.30 -18.38
CA SER A 503 -61.04 -14.10 -17.95
C SER A 503 -61.97 -14.28 -19.14
N ILE A 504 -62.18 -15.52 -19.54
CA ILE A 504 -63.25 -15.89 -20.44
C ILE A 504 -64.54 -15.68 -19.62
N PRO A 505 -65.50 -14.86 -20.05
CA PRO A 505 -66.78 -14.75 -19.35
C PRO A 505 -67.45 -16.12 -19.36
N ASN A 506 -67.89 -16.59 -18.18
CA ASN A 506 -68.63 -17.83 -17.96
C ASN A 506 -69.66 -18.13 -19.09
N LEU A 507 -69.31 -19.03 -19.99
CA LEU A 507 -70.30 -19.89 -20.64
C LEU A 507 -70.48 -21.09 -19.71
N PHE A 508 -71.72 -21.48 -19.43
CA PHE A 508 -72.16 -22.48 -18.45
C PHE A 508 -72.33 -21.97 -17.03
N GLY A 509 -73.45 -21.26 -16.84
CA GLY A 509 -74.10 -21.19 -15.54
C GLY A 509 -74.58 -22.59 -15.14
N VAL A 510 -73.93 -23.18 -14.14
CA VAL A 510 -74.50 -24.23 -13.31
C VAL A 510 -74.29 -23.82 -11.86
N LYS A 511 -75.36 -23.34 -11.22
CA LYS A 511 -75.43 -23.26 -9.77
C LYS A 511 -75.54 -24.68 -9.25
N LEU A 512 -74.51 -25.14 -8.53
CA LEU A 512 -74.67 -26.24 -7.58
C LEU A 512 -74.77 -25.62 -6.20
N ASN A 513 -75.99 -25.63 -5.66
CA ASN A 513 -76.24 -25.50 -4.23
C ASN A 513 -75.71 -26.77 -3.57
N TYR A 514 -74.87 -26.62 -2.55
CA TYR A 514 -74.97 -27.34 -1.27
C TYR A 514 -74.28 -26.52 -0.19
#